data_AF-A0A2U1Y271-F1
#
_entry.id   AF-A0A2U1Y271-F1
#
_cell.length_a   1.000
_cell.length_b   1.000
_cell.length_c   1.000
_cell.angle_alpha   90.00
_cell.angle_beta   90.00
_cell.angle_gamma   90.00
#
_symmetry.space_group_name_H-M   'P 1'
#
loop_
_entity.id
_entity.type
_entity.pdbx_description
1 polymer ?
#
loop_
_entity_poly.entity_id
_entity_poly.type
_entity_poly.pdbx_seq_one_letter_code
_entity_poly.pdbx_strand_id
1 'polypeptide(L)'
;MAMNDPSYGKTMGSLLTLSELRQDLATAILAMGDLIHLIGRSDLAEQLVGAPQGLSYLDNMEPEALDLTSLEAAQAMERLYHVCFEPKLGMKLDALGGDLLMLEGLIGALPSEFPGEPVNLPRTKERLRRLHSAGWARSTIAFMTRSIADGDIDEGSRRCWALTVAEIAAIAQMDERSVRNKVGPASRTPLRSVPHPLGMSRLVQVDGFEAFGWLIGRRMFRPVPLDPGVFQKAVASPVDRHHLGMVLGILGWSNIGPTNYLAKRLGWMVGEVEGWIKHGPTKEETKARKLAGLLGLDPDALAASVVRLGR
;
A
#
# COMPACT_ATOMS: atom_id res chain seq x y z
N MET A 1 -5.91 36.94 -24.57
CA MET A 1 -7.04 36.45 -23.74
C MET A 1 -6.87 34.95 -23.62
N ALA A 2 -6.23 34.48 -22.54
CA ALA A 2 -6.11 33.05 -22.26
C ALA A 2 -7.41 32.59 -21.58
N MET A 3 -8.07 31.60 -22.15
CA MET A 3 -9.25 30.98 -21.55
C MET A 3 -8.84 30.28 -20.26
N ASN A 4 -9.34 30.78 -19.14
CA ASN A 4 -9.37 30.06 -17.87
C ASN A 4 -10.38 28.92 -18.03
N ASP A 5 -9.90 27.71 -18.27
CA ASP A 5 -10.70 26.49 -18.19
C ASP A 5 -11.04 26.22 -16.71
N PRO A 6 -12.31 26.31 -16.28
CA PRO A 6 -12.72 26.12 -14.89
C PRO A 6 -12.71 24.65 -14.44
N SER A 7 -12.36 23.69 -15.31
CA SER A 7 -12.50 22.26 -15.03
C SER A 7 -11.42 21.65 -14.12
N TYR A 8 -10.35 22.38 -13.78
CA TYR A 8 -9.33 21.95 -12.82
C TYR A 8 -9.56 22.49 -11.41
N GLY A 9 -10.83 22.64 -11.01
CA GLY A 9 -11.19 22.86 -9.63
C GLY A 9 -10.78 21.66 -8.79
N LYS A 10 -9.73 21.84 -7.96
CA LYS A 10 -9.28 20.96 -6.86
C LYS A 10 -10.34 19.95 -6.40
N THR A 11 -10.45 18.82 -7.08
CA THR A 11 -11.06 17.64 -6.49
C THR A 11 -10.13 17.24 -5.36
N MET A 12 -10.51 17.55 -4.12
CA MET A 12 -10.03 16.74 -2.99
C MET A 12 -10.24 15.30 -3.44
N GLY A 13 -9.16 14.57 -3.67
CA GLY A 13 -9.24 13.22 -4.22
C GLY A 13 -10.22 12.43 -3.38
N SER A 14 -11.38 12.09 -3.96
CA SER A 14 -12.39 11.35 -3.22
C SER A 14 -11.75 10.07 -2.70
N LEU A 15 -12.15 9.68 -1.49
CA LEU A 15 -11.73 8.42 -0.92
C LEU A 15 -12.15 7.32 -1.89
N LEU A 16 -11.23 6.40 -2.19
CA LEU A 16 -11.53 5.32 -3.11
C LEU A 16 -12.44 4.32 -2.39
N THR A 17 -13.66 4.15 -2.89
CA THR A 17 -14.62 3.19 -2.33
C THR A 17 -14.73 1.94 -3.19
N LEU A 18 -15.09 0.82 -2.57
CA LEU A 18 -15.34 -0.43 -3.31
C LEU A 18 -16.48 -0.28 -4.31
N SER A 19 -17.50 0.49 -3.96
CA SER A 19 -18.64 0.76 -4.85
C SER A 19 -18.22 1.52 -6.11
N GLU A 20 -17.41 2.58 -5.97
CA GLU A 20 -16.87 3.30 -7.13
C GLU A 20 -15.99 2.40 -7.99
N LEU A 21 -15.16 1.56 -7.38
CA LEU A 21 -14.31 0.61 -8.10
C LEU A 21 -15.10 -0.44 -8.86
N ARG A 22 -16.20 -0.96 -8.30
CA ARG A 22 -17.13 -1.86 -9.00
C ARG A 22 -17.76 -1.18 -10.19
N GLN A 23 -18.23 0.05 -10.02
CA GLN A 23 -18.79 0.85 -11.12
C GLN A 23 -17.74 1.10 -12.21
N ASP A 24 -16.54 1.54 -11.82
CA ASP A 24 -15.41 1.76 -12.72
C ASP A 24 -15.05 0.48 -13.49
N LEU A 25 -15.02 -0.67 -12.82
CA LEU A 25 -14.77 -1.96 -13.47
C LEU A 25 -15.90 -2.33 -14.43
N ALA A 26 -17.16 -2.18 -14.05
CA ALA A 26 -18.28 -2.48 -14.94
C ALA A 26 -18.26 -1.60 -16.19
N THR A 27 -18.03 -0.30 -16.03
CA THR A 27 -17.82 0.63 -17.14
C THR A 27 -16.68 0.19 -18.05
N ALA A 28 -15.56 -0.25 -17.47
CA ALA A 28 -14.42 -0.78 -18.21
C ALA A 28 -14.78 -2.05 -19.01
N ILE A 29 -15.53 -2.98 -18.42
CA ILE A 29 -15.98 -4.21 -19.09
C ILE A 29 -16.94 -3.90 -20.25
N LEU A 30 -17.93 -3.03 -20.05
CA LEU A 30 -18.88 -2.64 -21.08
C LEU A 30 -18.16 -1.98 -22.27
N ALA A 31 -17.23 -1.06 -22.01
CA ALA A 31 -16.42 -0.43 -23.05
C ALA A 31 -15.58 -1.45 -23.83
N MET A 32 -14.97 -2.43 -23.15
CA MET A 32 -14.27 -3.51 -23.85
C MET A 32 -15.22 -4.38 -24.67
N GLY A 33 -16.41 -4.69 -24.17
CA GLY A 33 -17.46 -5.39 -24.90
C GLY A 33 -17.84 -4.69 -26.20
N ASP A 34 -18.04 -3.37 -26.15
CA ASP A 34 -18.34 -2.57 -27.35
C ASP A 34 -17.20 -2.56 -28.36
N LEU A 35 -15.95 -2.42 -27.92
CA LEU A 35 -14.81 -2.50 -28.83
C LEU A 35 -14.71 -3.86 -29.50
N ILE A 36 -14.92 -4.94 -28.74
CA ILE A 36 -14.91 -6.32 -29.25
C ILE A 36 -16.06 -6.50 -30.26
N HIS A 37 -17.24 -5.94 -29.98
CA HIS A 37 -18.35 -5.96 -30.92
C HIS A 37 -18.04 -5.20 -32.22
N LEU A 38 -17.50 -3.98 -32.11
CA LEU A 38 -17.18 -3.11 -33.25
C LEU A 38 -16.20 -3.76 -34.24
N ILE A 39 -15.33 -4.67 -33.76
CA ILE A 39 -14.43 -5.45 -34.62
C ILE A 39 -15.06 -6.74 -35.17
N GLY A 40 -16.38 -6.90 -35.04
CA GLY A 40 -17.15 -8.03 -35.57
C GLY A 40 -17.09 -9.29 -34.71
N ARG A 41 -16.74 -9.18 -33.42
CA ARG A 41 -16.61 -10.33 -32.49
C ARG A 41 -17.70 -10.34 -31.42
N SER A 42 -18.96 -10.22 -31.83
CA SER A 42 -20.12 -10.22 -30.91
C SER A 42 -20.14 -11.44 -29.98
N ASP A 43 -19.71 -12.61 -30.47
CA ASP A 43 -19.61 -13.84 -29.69
C ASP A 43 -18.74 -13.67 -28.43
N LEU A 44 -17.60 -12.99 -28.56
CA LEU A 44 -16.69 -12.73 -27.45
C LEU A 44 -17.19 -11.61 -26.56
N ALA A 45 -17.83 -10.59 -27.14
CA ALA A 45 -18.42 -9.50 -26.37
C ALA A 45 -19.53 -10.01 -25.46
N GLU A 46 -20.42 -10.87 -25.97
CA GLU A 46 -21.48 -11.50 -25.19
C GLU A 46 -20.92 -12.42 -24.11
N GLN A 47 -19.84 -13.17 -24.40
CA GLN A 47 -19.14 -13.97 -23.39
C GLN A 47 -18.52 -13.11 -22.28
N LEU A 48 -17.98 -11.94 -22.61
CA LEU A 48 -17.37 -11.03 -21.66
C LEU A 48 -18.41 -10.32 -20.79
N VAL A 49 -19.48 -9.81 -21.40
CA VAL A 49 -20.52 -9.02 -20.73
C VAL A 49 -21.56 -9.92 -20.06
N GLY A 50 -21.74 -11.16 -20.54
CA GLY A 50 -22.72 -12.11 -20.01
C GLY A 50 -24.17 -11.86 -20.48
N ALA A 51 -24.37 -11.01 -21.48
CA ALA A 51 -25.68 -10.69 -22.03
C ALA A 51 -25.62 -10.55 -23.57
N PRO A 52 -26.68 -10.95 -24.29
CA PRO A 52 -26.78 -10.72 -25.73
C PRO A 52 -26.91 -9.23 -26.06
N GLN A 53 -26.39 -8.81 -27.21
CA GLN A 53 -26.31 -7.38 -27.54
C GLN A 53 -27.51 -6.81 -28.32
N GLY A 54 -27.71 -5.49 -28.16
CA GLY A 54 -28.33 -4.59 -29.12
C GLY A 54 -27.31 -3.89 -30.03
N LEU A 55 -27.39 -2.55 -30.19
CA LEU A 55 -26.47 -1.75 -31.03
C LEU A 55 -25.18 -1.31 -30.31
N SER A 56 -25.20 -1.20 -28.98
CA SER A 56 -24.09 -0.81 -28.09
C SER A 56 -24.38 -1.34 -26.67
N TYR A 57 -23.39 -1.84 -25.94
CA TYR A 57 -23.54 -2.26 -24.55
C TYR A 57 -23.64 -1.05 -23.62
N LEU A 58 -22.83 -0.01 -23.85
CA LEU A 58 -22.85 1.21 -23.05
C LEU A 58 -24.17 1.99 -23.18
N ASP A 59 -24.81 1.98 -24.35
CA ASP A 59 -26.11 2.64 -24.54
C ASP A 59 -27.29 1.83 -23.96
N ASN A 60 -27.12 0.51 -23.79
CA ASN A 60 -28.22 -0.40 -23.46
C ASN A 60 -28.10 -1.06 -22.08
N MET A 61 -26.99 -0.86 -21.37
CA MET A 61 -26.76 -1.45 -20.05
C MET A 61 -26.10 -0.44 -19.11
N GLU A 62 -26.80 -0.15 -18.01
CA GLU A 62 -26.22 0.59 -16.89
C GLU A 62 -25.10 -0.25 -16.24
N PRO A 63 -23.95 0.34 -15.85
CA PRO A 63 -22.85 -0.38 -15.21
C PRO A 63 -23.28 -1.22 -14.00
N GLU A 64 -24.25 -0.75 -13.23
CA GLU A 64 -24.77 -1.43 -12.04
C GLU A 64 -25.58 -2.70 -12.35
N ALA A 65 -26.03 -2.87 -13.60
CA ALA A 65 -26.75 -4.06 -14.05
C ALA A 65 -25.82 -5.22 -14.42
N LEU A 66 -24.51 -4.96 -14.61
CA LEU A 66 -23.53 -5.97 -14.97
C LEU A 66 -23.22 -6.90 -13.78
N ASP A 67 -23.37 -8.22 -13.98
CA ASP A 67 -22.99 -9.20 -12.96
C ASP A 67 -21.47 -9.40 -12.91
N LEU A 68 -20.83 -8.71 -11.97
CA LEU A 68 -19.39 -8.83 -11.72
C LEU A 68 -19.01 -10.10 -10.95
N THR A 69 -19.94 -10.86 -10.38
CA THR A 69 -19.61 -11.96 -9.47
C THR A 69 -18.91 -13.13 -10.16
N SER A 70 -19.18 -13.32 -11.45
CA SER A 70 -18.56 -14.34 -12.29
C SER A 70 -17.18 -13.96 -12.84
N LEU A 71 -16.78 -12.68 -12.74
CA LEU A 71 -15.55 -12.17 -13.32
C LEU A 71 -14.38 -12.27 -12.33
N GLU A 72 -13.37 -13.06 -12.68
CA GLU A 72 -12.15 -13.20 -11.85
C GLU A 72 -11.46 -11.84 -11.61
N ALA A 73 -11.47 -10.95 -12.61
CA ALA A 73 -10.91 -9.59 -12.46
C ALA A 73 -11.64 -8.76 -11.39
N ALA A 74 -12.97 -8.93 -11.25
CA ALA A 74 -13.73 -8.27 -10.19
C ALA A 74 -13.36 -8.84 -8.83
N GLN A 75 -13.30 -10.17 -8.70
CA GLN A 75 -12.89 -10.81 -7.45
C GLN A 75 -11.47 -10.40 -7.04
N ALA A 76 -10.52 -10.36 -7.99
CA ALA A 76 -9.15 -9.90 -7.76
C ALA A 76 -9.10 -8.44 -7.30
N MET A 77 -9.86 -7.55 -7.97
CA MET A 77 -9.97 -6.14 -7.59
C MET A 77 -10.55 -5.98 -6.16
N GLU A 78 -11.59 -6.74 -5.81
CA GLU A 78 -12.19 -6.70 -4.47
C GLU A 78 -11.21 -7.21 -3.39
N ARG A 79 -10.51 -8.32 -3.66
CA ARG A 79 -9.46 -8.84 -2.76
C ARG A 79 -8.37 -7.78 -2.55
N LEU A 80 -7.89 -7.15 -3.61
CA LEU A 80 -6.93 -6.05 -3.52
C LEU A 80 -7.45 -4.89 -2.68
N TYR A 81 -8.71 -4.48 -2.89
CA TYR A 81 -9.33 -3.41 -2.12
C TYR A 81 -9.33 -3.72 -0.63
N HIS A 82 -9.81 -4.89 -0.24
CA HIS A 82 -9.88 -5.29 1.16
C HIS A 82 -8.48 -5.39 1.78
N VAL A 83 -7.49 -5.94 1.07
CA VAL A 83 -6.12 -6.02 1.58
C VAL A 83 -5.48 -4.63 1.71
N CYS A 84 -5.80 -3.71 0.81
CA CYS A 84 -5.27 -2.34 0.83
C CYS A 84 -5.90 -1.46 1.89
N PHE A 85 -7.22 -1.52 2.10
CA PHE A 85 -7.94 -0.51 2.87
C PHE A 85 -8.70 -1.07 4.07
N GLU A 86 -8.92 -2.38 4.11
CA GLU A 86 -9.60 -3.08 5.20
C GLU A 86 -8.85 -4.35 5.67
N PRO A 87 -7.53 -4.25 5.92
CA PRO A 87 -6.74 -5.42 6.25
C PRO A 87 -7.24 -6.08 7.54
N LYS A 88 -7.30 -7.41 7.53
CA LYS A 88 -7.64 -8.24 8.69
C LYS A 88 -6.45 -9.11 9.08
N LEU A 89 -6.40 -9.50 10.35
CA LEU A 89 -5.41 -10.46 10.83
C LEU A 89 -5.53 -11.79 10.06
N GLY A 90 -4.40 -12.38 9.70
CA GLY A 90 -4.34 -13.65 8.95
C GLY A 90 -4.49 -13.52 7.43
N MET A 91 -4.64 -12.31 6.89
CA MET A 91 -4.58 -12.09 5.45
C MET A 91 -3.19 -12.44 4.90
N LYS A 92 -3.16 -13.24 3.84
CA LYS A 92 -1.95 -13.63 3.11
C LYS A 92 -1.56 -12.53 2.12
N LEU A 93 -0.60 -11.70 2.50
CA LEU A 93 -0.13 -10.57 1.68
C LEU A 93 0.79 -11.01 0.53
N ASP A 94 1.36 -12.21 0.62
CA ASP A 94 2.19 -12.84 -0.40
C ASP A 94 1.38 -13.34 -1.62
N ALA A 95 0.06 -13.45 -1.48
CA ALA A 95 -0.83 -13.90 -2.55
C ALA A 95 -1.28 -12.79 -3.53
N LEU A 96 -0.83 -11.55 -3.34
CA LEU A 96 -1.29 -10.41 -4.16
C LEU A 96 -0.76 -10.40 -5.59
N GLY A 97 0.30 -11.15 -5.90
CA GLY A 97 0.96 -11.09 -7.21
C GLY A 97 0.03 -11.40 -8.38
N GLY A 98 -0.82 -12.43 -8.25
CA GLY A 98 -1.80 -12.77 -9.29
C GLY A 98 -2.85 -11.69 -9.49
N ASP A 99 -3.39 -11.16 -8.39
CA ASP A 99 -4.41 -10.11 -8.44
C ASP A 99 -3.87 -8.80 -9.04
N LEU A 100 -2.61 -8.45 -8.72
CA LEU A 100 -1.92 -7.29 -9.28
C LEU A 100 -1.73 -7.43 -10.79
N LEU A 101 -1.23 -8.58 -11.26
CA LEU A 101 -1.04 -8.85 -12.69
C LEU A 101 -2.37 -8.84 -13.45
N MET A 102 -3.44 -9.38 -12.86
CA MET A 102 -4.78 -9.33 -13.45
C MET A 102 -5.26 -7.89 -13.63
N LEU A 103 -5.14 -7.07 -12.58
CA LEU A 103 -5.55 -5.67 -12.63
C LEU A 103 -4.68 -4.85 -13.58
N GLU A 104 -3.37 -5.11 -13.63
CA GLU A 104 -2.44 -4.48 -14.58
C GLU A 104 -2.82 -4.82 -16.03
N GLY A 105 -3.09 -6.09 -16.33
CA GLY A 105 -3.53 -6.55 -17.64
C GLY A 105 -4.83 -5.87 -18.08
N LEU A 106 -5.81 -5.77 -17.16
CA LEU A 106 -7.05 -5.04 -17.38
C LEU A 106 -6.80 -3.56 -17.69
N ILE A 107 -6.01 -2.87 -16.86
CA ILE A 107 -5.65 -1.46 -17.08
C ILE A 107 -4.95 -1.28 -18.42
N GLY A 108 -4.07 -2.21 -18.80
CA GLY A 108 -3.37 -2.21 -20.08
C GLY A 108 -4.31 -2.38 -21.28
N ALA A 109 -5.32 -3.25 -21.15
CA ALA A 109 -6.31 -3.51 -22.19
C ALA A 109 -7.30 -2.35 -22.39
N LEU A 110 -7.52 -1.50 -21.37
CA LEU A 110 -8.42 -0.36 -21.51
C LEU A 110 -7.87 0.69 -22.47
N PRO A 111 -8.69 1.12 -23.46
CA PRO A 111 -8.27 2.16 -24.40
C PRO A 111 -8.04 3.49 -23.64
N SER A 112 -7.14 4.33 -24.16
CA SER A 112 -6.93 5.67 -23.61
C SER A 112 -8.08 6.62 -23.96
N GLU A 113 -8.74 6.38 -25.08
CA GLU A 113 -9.83 7.18 -25.63
C GLU A 113 -10.89 6.25 -26.21
N PHE A 114 -12.17 6.59 -26.04
CA PHE A 114 -13.28 5.85 -26.62
C PHE A 114 -13.99 6.73 -27.66
N PRO A 115 -14.15 6.27 -28.91
CA PRO A 115 -14.84 7.06 -29.92
C PRO A 115 -16.33 7.13 -29.62
N GLY A 116 -16.88 8.35 -29.57
CA GLY A 116 -18.32 8.58 -29.67
C GLY A 116 -19.13 8.66 -28.37
N GLU A 117 -18.53 8.51 -27.18
CA GLU A 117 -19.30 8.44 -25.93
C GLU A 117 -18.75 9.27 -24.76
N PRO A 118 -19.63 9.65 -23.79
CA PRO A 118 -19.29 10.44 -22.60
C PRO A 118 -18.60 9.63 -21.48
N VAL A 119 -18.23 8.37 -21.71
CA VAL A 119 -17.64 7.51 -20.69
C VAL A 119 -16.29 8.06 -20.24
N ASN A 120 -16.17 8.34 -18.95
CA ASN A 120 -14.95 8.88 -18.36
C ASN A 120 -13.89 7.78 -18.10
N LEU A 121 -13.53 7.04 -19.16
CA LEU A 121 -12.49 6.00 -19.12
C LEU A 121 -11.16 6.51 -18.56
N PRO A 122 -10.71 7.76 -18.82
CA PRO A 122 -9.51 8.28 -18.18
C PRO A 122 -9.59 8.25 -16.65
N ARG A 123 -10.74 8.62 -16.07
CA ARG A 123 -10.95 8.58 -14.62
C ARG A 123 -11.06 7.15 -14.08
N THR A 124 -11.78 6.27 -14.78
CA THR A 124 -11.85 4.84 -14.46
C THR A 124 -10.45 4.22 -14.41
N LYS A 125 -9.66 4.44 -15.46
CA LYS A 125 -8.28 3.95 -15.56
C LYS A 125 -7.40 4.49 -14.44
N GLU A 126 -7.55 5.77 -14.10
CA GLU A 126 -6.80 6.40 -13.01
C GLU A 126 -7.13 5.79 -11.64
N ARG A 127 -8.41 5.55 -11.34
CA ARG A 127 -8.81 4.92 -10.06
C ARG A 127 -8.36 3.47 -9.96
N LEU A 128 -8.44 2.69 -11.04
CA LEU A 128 -7.91 1.33 -11.09
C LEU A 128 -6.38 1.31 -10.91
N ARG A 129 -5.65 2.23 -11.56
CA ARG A 129 -4.21 2.41 -11.34
C ARG A 129 -3.89 2.76 -9.90
N ARG A 130 -4.69 3.62 -9.27
CA ARG A 130 -4.51 3.96 -7.86
C ARG A 130 -4.69 2.74 -6.96
N LEU A 131 -5.68 1.89 -7.21
CA LEU A 131 -5.81 0.61 -6.49
C LEU A 131 -4.59 -0.29 -6.70
N HIS A 132 -4.13 -0.43 -7.95
CA HIS A 132 -2.95 -1.20 -8.29
C HIS A 132 -1.69 -0.70 -7.56
N SER A 133 -1.46 0.62 -7.54
CA SER A 133 -0.36 1.23 -6.78
C SER A 133 -0.48 1.01 -5.27
N ALA A 134 -1.69 1.05 -4.70
CA ALA A 134 -1.90 0.72 -3.29
C ALA A 134 -1.57 -0.76 -3.01
N GLY A 135 -1.94 -1.66 -3.92
CA GLY A 135 -1.63 -3.08 -3.83
C GLY A 135 -0.13 -3.35 -3.87
N TRP A 136 0.60 -2.72 -4.80
CA TRP A 136 2.07 -2.77 -4.83
C TRP A 136 2.68 -2.26 -3.53
N ALA A 137 2.23 -1.10 -3.03
CA ALA A 137 2.71 -0.56 -1.77
C ALA A 137 2.52 -1.56 -0.61
N ARG A 138 1.37 -2.24 -0.58
CA ARG A 138 1.05 -3.25 0.45
C ARG A 138 1.94 -4.49 0.32
N SER A 139 2.17 -4.98 -0.89
CA SER A 139 3.10 -6.09 -1.16
C SER A 139 4.53 -5.74 -0.71
N THR A 140 5.01 -4.54 -1.01
CA THR A 140 6.33 -4.06 -0.60
C THR A 140 6.45 -3.96 0.93
N ILE A 141 5.43 -3.45 1.62
CA ILE A 141 5.42 -3.40 3.10
C ILE A 141 5.41 -4.82 3.70
N ALA A 142 4.66 -5.75 3.09
CA ALA A 142 4.62 -7.14 3.52
C ALA A 142 5.98 -7.83 3.36
N PHE A 143 6.61 -7.66 2.19
CA PHE A 143 7.94 -8.17 1.90
C PHE A 143 8.98 -7.60 2.88
N MET A 144 9.01 -6.28 3.08
CA MET A 144 9.86 -5.62 4.08
C MET A 144 9.67 -6.20 5.48
N THR A 145 8.42 -6.36 5.90
CA THR A 145 8.09 -6.89 7.24
C THR A 145 8.63 -8.30 7.43
N ARG A 146 8.50 -9.15 6.40
CA ARG A 146 9.07 -10.50 6.40
C ARG A 146 10.59 -10.50 6.40
N SER A 147 11.22 -9.71 5.53
CA SER A 147 12.69 -9.58 5.49
C SER A 147 13.24 -9.15 6.85
N ILE A 148 12.57 -8.22 7.54
CA ILE A 148 12.95 -7.82 8.91
C ILE A 148 12.71 -8.95 9.91
N ALA A 149 11.63 -9.71 9.82
CA ALA A 149 11.44 -10.88 10.69
C ALA A 149 12.51 -11.97 10.49
N ASP A 150 12.94 -12.15 9.24
CA ASP A 150 13.95 -13.15 8.84
C ASP A 150 15.40 -12.67 9.08
N GLY A 151 15.59 -11.38 9.37
CA GLY A 151 16.91 -10.75 9.54
C GLY A 151 17.64 -10.44 8.23
N ASP A 152 16.93 -10.48 7.10
CA ASP A 152 17.42 -10.12 5.78
C ASP A 152 17.32 -8.59 5.58
N ILE A 153 18.24 -7.85 6.20
CA ILE A 153 18.20 -6.38 6.25
C ILE A 153 19.39 -5.70 5.56
N ASP A 154 20.08 -6.41 4.67
CA ASP A 154 21.20 -5.83 3.94
C ASP A 154 20.75 -4.71 2.97
N GLU A 155 21.70 -3.93 2.49
CA GLU A 155 21.45 -2.77 1.61
C GLU A 155 20.73 -3.15 0.31
N GLY A 156 20.95 -4.35 -0.22
CA GLY A 156 20.23 -4.88 -1.38
C GLY A 156 18.76 -5.09 -1.07
N SER A 157 18.47 -5.81 0.02
CA SER A 157 17.11 -6.04 0.51
C SER A 157 16.38 -4.74 0.83
N ARG A 158 17.05 -3.77 1.47
CA ARG A 158 16.49 -2.44 1.77
C ARG A 158 16.06 -1.66 0.52
N ARG A 159 16.79 -1.78 -0.59
CA ARG A 159 16.43 -1.12 -1.85
C ARG A 159 15.16 -1.69 -2.45
N CYS A 160 14.89 -2.97 -2.23
CA CYS A 160 13.63 -3.61 -2.64
C CYS A 160 12.43 -3.15 -1.82
N TRP A 161 12.64 -2.44 -0.70
CA TRP A 161 11.56 -1.88 0.12
C TRP A 161 11.19 -0.44 -0.28
N ALA A 162 11.85 0.12 -1.30
CA ALA A 162 11.60 1.48 -1.72
C ALA A 162 10.17 1.65 -2.25
N LEU A 163 9.49 2.71 -1.81
CA LEU A 163 8.15 3.08 -2.29
C LEU A 163 8.20 4.37 -3.09
N THR A 164 7.41 4.45 -4.14
CA THR A 164 7.21 5.69 -4.90
C THR A 164 6.24 6.63 -4.19
N VAL A 165 6.29 7.91 -4.55
CA VAL A 165 5.31 8.90 -4.09
C VAL A 165 3.87 8.51 -4.45
N ALA A 166 3.66 7.92 -5.64
CA ALA A 166 2.36 7.46 -6.12
C ALA A 166 1.81 6.32 -5.26
N GLU A 167 2.64 5.32 -4.95
CA GLU A 167 2.29 4.19 -4.07
C GLU A 167 1.91 4.65 -2.66
N ILE A 168 2.70 5.54 -2.06
CA ILE A 168 2.43 6.10 -0.74
C ILE A 168 1.13 6.92 -0.75
N ALA A 169 0.90 7.73 -1.79
CA ALA A 169 -0.31 8.53 -1.94
C ALA A 169 -1.55 7.65 -2.14
N ALA A 170 -1.43 6.60 -2.94
CA ALA A 170 -2.48 5.63 -3.20
C ALA A 170 -2.92 4.91 -1.93
N ILE A 171 -1.98 4.30 -1.18
CA ILE A 171 -2.31 3.55 0.03
C ILE A 171 -2.77 4.45 1.19
N ALA A 172 -2.31 5.72 1.22
CA ALA A 172 -2.78 6.73 2.19
C ALA A 172 -4.07 7.45 1.76
N GLN A 173 -4.65 7.10 0.60
CA GLN A 173 -5.78 7.77 -0.03
C GLN A 173 -5.66 9.31 -0.07
N MET A 174 -4.48 9.82 -0.46
CA MET A 174 -4.24 11.26 -0.62
C MET A 174 -3.63 11.60 -1.98
N ASP A 175 -3.38 12.88 -2.20
CA ASP A 175 -2.74 13.41 -3.41
C ASP A 175 -1.21 13.22 -3.37
N GLU A 176 -0.62 12.91 -4.52
CA GLU A 176 0.83 12.74 -4.67
C GLU A 176 1.64 13.98 -4.29
N ARG A 177 1.14 15.18 -4.59
CA ARG A 177 1.81 16.44 -4.25
C ARG A 177 1.95 16.58 -2.74
N SER A 178 0.95 16.19 -1.97
CA SER A 178 0.96 16.20 -0.51
C SER A 178 2.04 15.28 0.06
N VAL A 179 2.23 14.09 -0.54
CA VAL A 179 3.31 13.18 -0.17
C VAL A 179 4.66 13.74 -0.60
N ARG A 180 4.78 14.25 -1.84
CA ARG A 180 6.02 14.84 -2.37
C ARG A 180 6.55 15.98 -1.48
N ASN A 181 5.66 16.81 -0.95
CA ASN A 181 6.02 17.89 -0.01
C ASN A 181 6.57 17.39 1.34
N LYS A 182 6.48 16.09 1.62
CA LYS A 182 7.02 15.42 2.81
C LYS A 182 8.30 14.64 2.53
N VAL A 183 8.72 14.53 1.27
CA VAL A 183 9.95 13.84 0.87
C VAL A 183 11.11 14.83 0.78
N GLY A 184 12.27 14.45 1.28
CA GLY A 184 13.49 15.22 1.13
C GLY A 184 14.76 14.43 1.45
N PRO A 185 15.94 14.97 1.09
CA PRO A 185 17.23 14.33 1.30
C PRO A 185 17.76 14.46 2.75
N ALA A 186 17.06 15.19 3.64
CA ALA A 186 17.57 15.60 4.96
C ALA A 186 16.67 15.16 6.12
N SER A 187 17.22 15.12 7.34
CA SER A 187 16.52 14.76 8.59
C SER A 187 15.33 15.65 8.98
N ARG A 188 15.13 16.76 8.27
CA ARG A 188 14.03 17.71 8.53
C ARG A 188 12.71 17.28 7.89
N THR A 189 12.74 16.42 6.88
CA THR A 189 11.54 15.85 6.26
C THR A 189 11.22 14.50 6.87
N PRO A 190 9.94 14.16 7.06
CA PRO A 190 9.56 12.89 7.69
C PRO A 190 9.77 11.67 6.78
N LEU A 191 9.97 11.88 5.47
CA LEU A 191 10.25 10.83 4.49
C LEU A 191 11.61 11.08 3.83
N ARG A 192 12.57 10.17 4.03
CA ARG A 192 13.88 10.20 3.37
C ARG A 192 13.77 9.64 1.96
N SER A 193 14.22 10.42 0.99
CA SER A 193 14.40 9.94 -0.39
C SER A 193 15.54 8.93 -0.48
N VAL A 194 15.36 7.86 -1.24
CA VAL A 194 16.44 6.91 -1.56
C VAL A 194 16.90 7.09 -3.02
N PRO A 195 18.19 6.88 -3.33
CA PRO A 195 18.68 6.94 -4.70
C PRO A 195 18.09 5.79 -5.52
N HIS A 196 17.73 6.07 -6.77
CA HIS A 196 17.25 5.04 -7.69
C HIS A 196 18.42 4.12 -8.07
N PRO A 197 18.32 2.78 -7.91
CA PRO A 197 19.44 1.86 -8.17
C PRO A 197 19.93 1.88 -9.62
N LEU A 198 19.03 2.13 -10.58
CA LEU A 198 19.35 2.24 -12.02
C LEU A 198 19.62 3.68 -12.50
N GLY A 199 19.78 4.65 -11.59
CA GLY A 199 20.00 6.06 -11.99
C GLY A 199 18.83 6.69 -12.77
N MET A 200 17.67 6.04 -12.83
CA MET A 200 16.46 6.59 -13.44
C MET A 200 15.92 7.71 -12.55
N SER A 201 16.39 8.94 -12.80
CA SER A 201 16.16 10.13 -11.97
C SER A 201 14.71 10.61 -11.90
N ARG A 202 13.79 10.00 -12.66
CA ARG A 202 12.44 10.54 -12.86
C ARG A 202 11.47 10.20 -11.73
N LEU A 203 11.71 9.13 -10.98
CA LEU A 203 10.82 8.72 -9.89
C LEU A 203 11.47 8.95 -8.54
N VAL A 204 10.80 9.73 -7.71
CA VAL A 204 11.20 9.93 -6.31
C VAL A 204 10.78 8.70 -5.51
N GLN A 205 11.77 7.98 -4.99
CA GLN A 205 11.60 6.83 -4.13
C GLN A 205 11.88 7.20 -2.68
N VAL A 206 11.21 6.52 -1.76
CA VAL A 206 11.27 6.73 -0.31
C VAL A 206 11.60 5.41 0.37
N ASP A 207 12.41 5.46 1.43
CA ASP A 207 12.70 4.29 2.28
C ASP A 207 11.40 3.69 2.82
N GLY A 208 11.15 2.41 2.55
CA GLY A 208 9.90 1.74 2.92
C GLY A 208 9.61 1.70 4.41
N PHE A 209 10.66 1.58 5.24
CA PHE A 209 10.51 1.54 6.69
C PHE A 209 10.10 2.90 7.25
N GLU A 210 10.72 3.98 6.75
CA GLU A 210 10.31 5.34 7.10
C GLU A 210 8.91 5.67 6.57
N ALA A 211 8.61 5.28 5.33
CA ALA A 211 7.29 5.44 4.74
C ALA A 211 6.21 4.73 5.57
N PHE A 212 6.47 3.50 6.00
CA PHE A 212 5.57 2.75 6.88
C PHE A 212 5.33 3.47 8.20
N GLY A 213 6.39 3.89 8.92
CA GLY A 213 6.25 4.65 10.17
C GLY A 213 5.45 5.96 10.00
N TRP A 214 5.59 6.64 8.87
CA TRP A 214 4.81 7.84 8.55
C TRP A 214 3.34 7.54 8.20
N LEU A 215 3.10 6.46 7.44
CA LEU A 215 1.78 5.99 7.02
C LEU A 215 0.89 5.67 8.20
N ILE A 216 1.46 5.13 9.29
CA ILE A 216 0.74 4.76 10.52
C ILE A 216 0.04 5.96 11.17
N GLY A 217 0.55 7.18 10.96
CA GLY A 217 -0.10 8.40 11.43
C GLY A 217 -1.18 8.96 10.48
N ARG A 218 -1.51 8.28 9.38
CA ARG A 218 -2.49 8.75 8.38
C ARG A 218 -3.84 8.14 8.64
N ARG A 219 -4.90 8.97 8.61
CA ARG A 219 -6.28 8.57 8.91
C ARG A 219 -6.80 7.40 8.08
N MET A 220 -6.42 7.34 6.80
CA MET A 220 -6.95 6.34 5.86
C MET A 220 -6.06 5.10 5.73
N PHE A 221 -4.85 5.13 6.29
CA PHE A 221 -3.98 3.97 6.29
C PHE A 221 -4.31 3.09 7.50
N ARG A 222 -4.54 1.81 7.24
CA ARG A 222 -4.70 0.79 8.29
C ARG A 222 -3.53 -0.18 8.18
N PRO A 223 -2.70 -0.36 9.23
CA PRO A 223 -1.71 -1.43 9.22
C PRO A 223 -2.39 -2.79 9.34
N VAL A 224 -1.71 -3.82 8.83
CA VAL A 224 -2.09 -5.22 9.05
C VAL A 224 -1.56 -5.59 10.45
N PRO A 225 -2.41 -6.06 11.38
CA PRO A 225 -1.92 -6.53 12.67
C PRO A 225 -0.96 -7.70 12.49
N LEU A 226 0.14 -7.69 13.24
CA LEU A 226 1.22 -8.67 13.15
C LEU A 226 1.21 -9.58 14.37
N ASP A 227 1.43 -10.87 14.16
CA ASP A 227 1.64 -11.84 15.23
C ASP A 227 3.04 -11.66 15.84
N PRO A 228 3.17 -11.27 17.12
CA PRO A 228 4.46 -11.17 17.80
C PRO A 228 5.26 -12.48 17.80
N GLY A 229 4.58 -13.64 17.75
CA GLY A 229 5.19 -14.96 17.72
C GLY A 229 6.19 -15.14 16.57
N VAL A 230 5.89 -14.58 15.40
CA VAL A 230 6.75 -14.64 14.20
C VAL A 230 8.08 -13.92 14.43
N PHE A 231 8.11 -12.90 15.31
CA PHE A 231 9.28 -12.07 15.56
C PHE A 231 10.12 -12.54 16.77
N GLN A 232 9.70 -13.56 17.51
CA GLN A 232 10.40 -14.02 18.72
C GLN A 232 11.85 -14.42 18.41
N LYS A 233 12.08 -15.10 17.28
CA LYS A 233 13.44 -15.48 16.84
C LYS A 233 14.28 -14.24 16.53
N ALA A 234 13.71 -13.26 15.83
CA ALA A 234 14.39 -12.00 15.50
C ALA A 234 14.75 -11.19 16.76
N VAL A 235 13.92 -11.26 17.81
CA VAL A 235 14.15 -10.62 19.10
C VAL A 235 15.19 -11.36 19.95
N ALA A 236 15.19 -12.69 19.95
CA ALA A 236 16.15 -13.50 20.73
C ALA A 236 17.57 -13.46 20.11
N SER A 237 17.64 -13.39 18.78
CA SER A 237 18.90 -13.40 18.02
C SER A 237 18.93 -12.36 16.91
N PRO A 238 18.79 -11.06 17.22
CA PRO A 238 18.92 -9.98 16.25
C PRO A 238 20.31 -9.96 15.62
N VAL A 239 20.34 -9.69 14.30
CA VAL A 239 21.56 -9.44 13.52
C VAL A 239 22.41 -8.33 14.14
N ASP A 240 21.80 -7.20 14.45
CA ASP A 240 22.44 -6.08 15.12
C ASP A 240 21.41 -5.23 15.90
N ARG A 241 21.90 -4.13 16.48
CA ARG A 241 21.07 -3.20 17.26
C ARG A 241 20.02 -2.48 16.39
N HIS A 242 20.36 -2.15 15.16
CA HIS A 242 19.45 -1.46 14.23
C HIS A 242 18.30 -2.39 13.82
N HIS A 243 18.62 -3.63 13.45
CA HIS A 243 17.65 -4.68 13.18
C HIS A 243 16.66 -4.84 14.33
N LEU A 244 17.14 -4.94 15.57
CA LEU A 244 16.27 -5.03 16.72
C LEU A 244 15.34 -3.81 16.84
N GLY A 245 15.85 -2.60 16.58
CA GLY A 245 15.04 -1.38 16.51
C GLY A 245 13.94 -1.46 15.45
N MET A 246 14.25 -2.00 14.27
CA MET A 246 13.29 -2.17 13.18
C MET A 246 12.17 -3.15 13.52
N VAL A 247 12.51 -4.30 14.12
CA VAL A 247 11.54 -5.29 14.62
C VAL A 247 10.57 -4.65 15.61
N LEU A 248 11.11 -3.93 16.59
CA LEU A 248 10.29 -3.23 17.61
C LEU A 248 9.43 -2.14 16.98
N GLY A 249 9.95 -1.41 16.00
CA GLY A 249 9.23 -0.38 15.26
C GLY A 249 8.02 -0.94 14.51
N ILE A 250 8.22 -1.99 13.71
CA ILE A 250 7.14 -2.60 12.93
C ILE A 250 6.06 -3.19 13.81
N LEU A 251 6.42 -3.92 14.88
CA LEU A 251 5.45 -4.45 15.83
C LEU A 251 4.68 -3.33 16.55
N GLY A 252 5.40 -2.32 17.05
CA GLY A 252 4.80 -1.19 17.74
C GLY A 252 3.85 -0.42 16.85
N TRP A 253 4.26 -0.11 15.63
CA TRP A 253 3.45 0.59 14.67
C TRP A 253 2.22 -0.20 14.24
N SER A 254 2.39 -1.48 13.91
CA SER A 254 1.29 -2.31 13.39
C SER A 254 0.25 -2.65 14.43
N ASN A 255 0.67 -2.90 15.68
CA ASN A 255 -0.22 -3.43 16.73
C ASN A 255 -0.68 -2.37 17.73
N ILE A 256 0.09 -1.29 17.91
CA ILE A 256 -0.20 -0.25 18.91
C ILE A 256 -0.58 1.06 18.23
N GLY A 257 0.19 1.50 17.22
CA GLY A 257 -0.07 2.71 16.44
C GLY A 257 1.13 3.66 16.36
N PRO A 258 0.92 4.95 16.07
CA PRO A 258 2.00 5.88 15.78
C PRO A 258 2.93 6.08 16.99
N THR A 259 4.17 6.50 16.74
CA THR A 259 5.23 6.58 17.77
C THR A 259 4.86 7.40 18.99
N ASN A 260 4.10 8.49 18.83
CA ASN A 260 3.61 9.30 19.94
C ASN A 260 2.60 8.53 20.84
N TYR A 261 1.77 7.70 20.25
CA TYR A 261 0.84 6.83 20.98
C TYR A 261 1.60 5.71 21.70
N LEU A 262 2.57 5.08 21.03
CA LEU A 262 3.47 4.09 21.62
C LEU A 262 4.23 4.68 22.83
N ALA A 263 4.81 5.87 22.69
CA ALA A 263 5.50 6.58 23.76
C ALA A 263 4.58 6.86 24.95
N LYS A 264 3.33 7.31 24.71
CA LYS A 264 2.33 7.51 25.76
C LYS A 264 2.01 6.21 26.51
N ARG A 265 1.86 5.09 25.80
CA ARG A 265 1.58 3.76 26.41
C ARG A 265 2.75 3.28 27.27
N LEU A 266 3.98 3.60 26.87
CA LEU A 266 5.20 3.26 27.61
C LEU A 266 5.52 4.26 28.73
N GLY A 267 4.93 5.47 28.71
CA GLY A 267 5.31 6.56 29.59
C GLY A 267 6.72 7.09 29.29
N TRP A 268 7.14 7.07 28.02
CA TRP A 268 8.45 7.53 27.55
C TRP A 268 8.32 8.84 26.76
N MET A 269 9.45 9.51 26.52
CA MET A 269 9.48 10.62 25.56
C MET A 269 9.38 10.10 24.13
N VAL A 270 8.75 10.87 23.22
CA VAL A 270 8.60 10.46 21.82
C VAL A 270 9.96 10.23 21.16
N GLY A 271 10.91 11.15 21.35
CA GLY A 271 12.27 11.03 20.80
C GLY A 271 13.05 9.83 21.32
N GLU A 272 12.70 9.32 22.51
CA GLU A 272 13.31 8.13 23.07
C GLU A 272 12.83 6.87 22.33
N VAL A 273 11.52 6.73 22.11
CA VAL A 273 10.96 5.64 21.30
C VAL A 273 11.46 5.71 19.87
N GLU A 274 11.50 6.90 19.26
CA GLU A 274 12.09 7.08 17.92
C GLU A 274 13.55 6.67 17.88
N GLY A 275 14.33 7.01 18.91
CA GLY A 275 15.73 6.60 19.04
C GLY A 275 15.87 5.09 19.10
N TRP A 276 15.02 4.41 19.88
CA TRP A 276 14.99 2.94 19.96
C TRP A 276 14.64 2.30 18.63
N ILE A 277 13.67 2.85 17.89
CA ILE A 277 13.27 2.31 16.59
C ILE A 277 14.33 2.54 15.51
N LYS A 278 14.89 3.76 15.43
CA LYS A 278 15.81 4.16 14.35
C LYS A 278 17.25 3.70 14.59
N HIS A 279 17.72 3.76 15.83
CA HIS A 279 19.12 3.50 16.19
C HIS A 279 19.28 2.26 17.06
N GLY A 280 18.16 1.64 17.45
CA GLY A 280 18.13 0.47 18.30
C GLY A 280 18.14 0.78 19.80
N PRO A 281 17.79 -0.21 20.64
CA PRO A 281 17.57 -0.03 22.07
C PRO A 281 18.85 0.24 22.89
N THR A 282 18.79 1.12 23.90
CA THR A 282 19.89 1.37 24.88
C THR A 282 19.97 0.24 25.92
N LYS A 283 21.07 0.11 26.69
CA LYS A 283 21.26 -0.91 27.75
C LYS A 283 20.35 -0.71 28.98
N GLU A 284 19.04 -0.70 28.76
CA GLU A 284 18.04 -0.43 29.79
C GLU A 284 17.05 -1.60 29.87
N GLU A 285 17.43 -2.65 30.59
CA GLU A 285 16.65 -3.89 30.70
C GLU A 285 15.21 -3.66 31.17
N THR A 286 15.00 -2.78 32.16
CA THR A 286 13.65 -2.47 32.67
C THR A 286 12.75 -1.90 31.58
N LYS A 287 13.31 -1.05 30.72
CA LYS A 287 12.60 -0.50 29.55
C LYS A 287 12.34 -1.57 28.51
N ALA A 288 13.32 -2.44 28.26
CA ALA A 288 13.19 -3.57 27.37
C ALA A 288 12.04 -4.51 27.79
N ARG A 289 12.01 -4.95 29.06
CA ARG A 289 10.92 -5.80 29.59
C ARG A 289 9.55 -5.14 29.46
N LYS A 290 9.44 -3.84 29.77
CA LYS A 290 8.19 -3.08 29.64
C LYS A 290 7.70 -3.02 28.19
N LEU A 291 8.61 -2.76 27.24
CA LEU A 291 8.28 -2.73 25.82
C LEU A 291 7.87 -4.11 25.31
N ALA A 292 8.60 -5.17 25.67
CA ALA A 292 8.25 -6.54 25.31
C ALA A 292 6.84 -6.92 25.78
N GLY A 293 6.51 -6.63 27.04
CA GLY A 293 5.18 -6.89 27.58
C GLY A 293 4.07 -6.14 26.83
N LEU A 294 4.31 -4.89 26.40
CA LEU A 294 3.36 -4.14 25.58
C LEU A 294 3.19 -4.74 24.17
N LEU A 295 4.26 -5.27 23.59
CA LEU A 295 4.27 -5.85 22.24
C LEU A 295 3.89 -7.33 22.20
N GLY A 296 3.65 -7.98 23.35
CA GLY A 296 3.38 -9.42 23.42
C GLY A 296 4.61 -10.30 23.11
N LEU A 297 5.81 -9.77 23.32
CA LEU A 297 7.08 -10.48 23.16
C LEU A 297 7.54 -11.09 24.49
N ASP A 298 8.51 -12.01 24.44
CA ASP A 298 9.18 -12.52 25.65
C ASP A 298 10.02 -11.38 26.30
N PRO A 299 9.69 -10.97 27.55
CA PRO A 299 10.41 -9.89 28.23
C PRO A 299 11.89 -10.18 28.49
N ASP A 300 12.22 -11.42 28.83
CA ASP A 300 13.58 -11.78 29.21
C ASP A 300 14.45 -11.99 27.97
N ALA A 301 13.89 -12.52 26.88
CA ALA A 301 14.57 -12.59 25.60
C ALA A 301 14.95 -11.19 25.08
N LEU A 302 14.02 -10.22 25.12
CA LEU A 302 14.31 -8.86 24.68
C LEU A 302 15.35 -8.18 25.60
N ALA A 303 15.21 -8.32 26.92
CA ALA A 303 16.18 -7.76 27.87
C ALA A 303 17.59 -8.29 27.65
N ALA A 304 17.74 -9.61 27.47
CA ALA A 304 19.02 -10.25 27.19
C ALA A 304 19.65 -9.74 25.88
N SER A 305 18.86 -9.60 24.82
CA SER A 305 19.33 -9.06 23.53
C SER A 305 19.81 -7.62 23.64
N VAL A 306 19.10 -6.78 24.40
CA VAL A 306 19.47 -5.38 24.64
C VAL A 306 20.81 -5.26 25.37
N VAL A 307 21.02 -6.08 26.41
CA VAL A 307 22.30 -6.11 27.16
C VAL A 307 23.45 -6.56 26.26
N ARG A 308 23.24 -7.62 25.47
CA ARG A 308 24.23 -8.17 24.54
C ARG A 308 24.67 -7.13 23.49
N LEU A 309 23.72 -6.40 22.92
CA LEU A 309 23.95 -5.48 21.80
C LEU A 309 24.41 -4.07 22.21
N GLY A 310 24.16 -3.64 23.45
CA GLY A 310 24.36 -2.24 23.83
C GLY A 310 25.81 -1.79 24.10
N ARG A 311 26.80 -2.32 23.38
CA ARG A 311 28.21 -1.90 23.49
C ARG A 311 28.42 -0.48 22.97
#